data_AF-A0A1F8XUA2-F1
#
_entry.id   AF-A0A1F8XUA2-F1
#
_cell.length_a   1.000
_cell.length_b   1.000
_cell.length_c   1.000
_cell.angle_alpha   90.00
_cell.angle_beta   90.00
_cell.angle_gamma   90.00
#
_symmetry.space_group_name_H-M   'P 1'
#
loop_
_entity.id
_entity.type
_entity.pdbx_description
1 polymer ?
#
loop_
_entity_poly.entity_id
_entity_poly.type
_entity_poly.pdbx_seq_one_letter_code
_entity_poly.pdbx_strand_id
1 'polypeptide(L)'
;MIKAPLLGLFSFLLFLAVHVAVFRGVELKERFRALEIIFFSIIPVYLIGYWLIPSGYMVLAPLGPTPADQWLSIGTVYKLTWWGNFLAGLGLYAFLFLGYCQFYFIVDRSISVRIMIEIENTASKKMNFEDIRGAYSFEGIFRRRLGHMVEGGYLKDEGGFYSNTKKGRAEALLFRFLKDFLRLGKGG
;
A
#
# COMPACT_ATOMS: atom_id res chain seq x y z
N MET A 1 -0.83 11.77 -23.45
CA MET A 1 -0.12 11.58 -22.17
C MET A 1 -1.06 11.63 -20.96
N ILE A 2 -1.97 12.60 -20.84
CA ILE A 2 -2.87 12.76 -19.68
C ILE A 2 -3.77 11.52 -19.38
N LYS A 3 -4.11 10.70 -20.38
CA LYS A 3 -5.00 9.54 -20.19
C LYS A 3 -4.49 8.53 -19.15
N ALA A 4 -3.18 8.26 -19.10
CA ALA A 4 -2.68 7.19 -18.24
C ALA A 4 -2.67 7.60 -16.76
N PRO A 5 -2.21 8.81 -16.39
CA PRO A 5 -2.39 9.32 -15.04
C PRO A 5 -3.85 9.42 -14.62
N LEU A 6 -4.75 9.90 -15.50
CA LEU A 6 -6.19 9.97 -15.19
C LEU A 6 -6.78 8.59 -14.93
N LEU A 7 -6.43 7.60 -15.75
CA LEU A 7 -6.93 6.24 -15.56
C LEU A 7 -6.34 5.59 -14.30
N GLY A 8 -5.07 5.87 -13.98
CA GLY A 8 -4.45 5.43 -12.74
C GLY A 8 -5.14 6.03 -11.50
N LEU A 9 -5.43 7.34 -11.54
CA LEU A 9 -6.18 8.03 -10.50
C LEU A 9 -7.62 7.49 -10.38
N PHE A 10 -8.31 7.31 -11.51
CA PHE A 10 -9.65 6.73 -11.54
C PHE A 10 -9.67 5.32 -10.94
N SER A 11 -8.70 4.48 -11.29
CA SER A 11 -8.54 3.13 -10.74
C SER A 11 -8.33 3.19 -9.22
N PHE A 12 -7.54 4.15 -8.74
CA PHE A 12 -7.37 4.37 -7.30
C PHE A 12 -8.66 4.80 -6.60
N LEU A 13 -9.41 5.74 -7.18
CA LEU A 13 -10.70 6.18 -6.63
C LEU A 13 -11.73 5.04 -6.61
N LEU A 14 -11.75 4.22 -7.66
CA LEU A 14 -12.59 3.04 -7.73
C LEU A 14 -12.19 2.02 -6.66
N PHE A 15 -10.89 1.76 -6.49
CA PHE A 15 -10.37 0.96 -5.37
C PHE A 15 -10.86 1.49 -4.01
N LEU A 16 -10.77 2.80 -3.76
CA LEU A 16 -11.24 3.40 -2.51
C LEU A 16 -12.75 3.20 -2.31
N ALA A 17 -13.55 3.40 -3.35
CA ALA A 17 -14.98 3.21 -3.30
C ALA A 17 -15.35 1.76 -2.95
N VAL A 18 -14.72 0.79 -3.63
CA VAL A 18 -14.95 -0.64 -3.37
C VAL A 18 -14.47 -1.03 -1.97
N HIS A 19 -13.29 -0.57 -1.56
CA HIS A 19 -12.77 -0.78 -0.21
C HIS A 19 -13.77 -0.31 0.85
N VAL A 20 -14.25 0.94 0.76
CA VAL A 20 -15.21 1.49 1.72
C VAL A 20 -16.52 0.72 1.71
N ALA A 21 -17.04 0.35 0.54
CA ALA A 21 -18.28 -0.42 0.42
C ALA A 21 -18.16 -1.79 1.08
N VAL A 22 -17.08 -2.53 0.81
CA VAL A 22 -16.85 -3.88 1.36
C VAL A 22 -16.66 -3.81 2.87
N PHE A 23 -15.85 -2.87 3.37
CA PHE A 23 -15.53 -2.79 4.80
C PHE A 23 -16.68 -2.25 5.66
N ARG A 24 -17.65 -1.55 5.06
CA ARG A 24 -18.89 -1.16 5.74
C ARG A 24 -19.91 -2.29 5.80
N GLY A 25 -19.90 -3.19 4.82
CA GLY A 25 -20.90 -4.26 4.70
C GLY A 25 -20.50 -5.60 5.31
N VAL A 26 -19.19 -5.85 5.49
CA VAL A 26 -18.68 -7.18 5.86
C VAL A 26 -17.64 -7.09 6.98
N GLU A 27 -17.79 -7.91 8.01
CA GLU A 27 -16.75 -8.13 9.01
C GLU A 27 -15.64 -9.01 8.43
N LEU A 28 -14.51 -8.40 8.12
CA LEU A 28 -13.36 -9.10 7.56
C LEU A 28 -12.36 -9.49 8.63
N LYS A 29 -12.04 -10.80 8.70
CA LYS A 29 -10.97 -11.34 9.55
C LYS A 29 -9.59 -10.90 9.04
N GLU A 30 -9.31 -11.09 7.74
CA GLU A 30 -8.03 -10.74 7.10
C GLU A 30 -8.12 -9.41 6.33
N ARG A 31 -8.21 -8.29 7.07
CA ARG A 31 -8.41 -6.95 6.48
C ARG A 31 -7.36 -6.59 5.42
N PHE A 32 -6.08 -6.86 5.68
CA PHE A 32 -5.02 -6.50 4.74
C PHE A 32 -5.09 -7.32 3.44
N ARG A 33 -5.36 -8.63 3.53
CA ARG A 33 -5.56 -9.47 2.35
C ARG A 33 -6.75 -9.02 1.52
N ALA A 34 -7.83 -8.57 2.16
CA ALA A 34 -8.96 -7.99 1.45
C ALA A 34 -8.55 -6.72 0.67
N LEU A 35 -7.72 -5.84 1.25
CA LEU A 35 -7.18 -4.69 0.52
C LEU A 35 -6.36 -5.10 -0.71
N GLU A 36 -5.49 -6.12 -0.57
CA GLU A 36 -4.72 -6.65 -1.69
C GLU A 36 -5.63 -7.21 -2.80
N ILE A 37 -6.62 -8.02 -2.43
CA ILE A 37 -7.58 -8.60 -3.38
C ILE A 37 -8.33 -7.51 -4.15
N ILE A 38 -8.81 -6.47 -3.46
CA ILE A 38 -9.49 -5.35 -4.10
C ILE A 38 -8.52 -4.58 -5.00
N PHE A 39 -7.29 -4.33 -4.57
CA PHE A 39 -6.30 -3.66 -5.40
C PHE A 39 -6.03 -4.41 -6.71
N PHE A 40 -5.78 -5.72 -6.64
CA PHE A 40 -5.51 -6.56 -7.80
C PHE A 40 -6.74 -6.74 -8.70
N SER A 41 -7.96 -6.75 -8.15
CA SER A 41 -9.20 -6.89 -8.94
C SER A 41 -9.52 -5.66 -9.80
N ILE A 42 -8.98 -4.49 -9.45
CA ILE A 42 -9.13 -3.25 -10.23
C ILE A 42 -8.08 -3.12 -11.35
N ILE A 43 -6.99 -3.89 -11.32
CA ILE A 43 -5.98 -3.86 -12.40
C ILE A 43 -6.60 -4.18 -13.78
N PRO A 44 -7.45 -5.22 -13.94
CA PRO A 44 -8.17 -5.44 -15.20
C PRO A 44 -8.96 -4.23 -15.71
N VAL A 45 -9.57 -3.44 -14.81
CA VAL A 45 -10.29 -2.21 -15.18
C VAL A 45 -9.34 -1.17 -15.78
N TYR A 46 -8.15 -1.01 -15.20
CA TYR A 46 -7.09 -0.18 -15.77
C TYR A 46 -6.65 -0.70 -17.15
N LEU A 47 -6.43 -2.01 -17.29
CA LEU A 47 -6.00 -2.60 -18.57
C LEU A 47 -7.03 -2.37 -19.68
N ILE A 48 -8.29 -2.67 -19.40
CA ILE A 48 -9.40 -2.51 -20.34
C ILE A 48 -9.60 -1.03 -20.68
N GLY A 49 -9.64 -0.15 -19.68
CA GLY A 49 -9.80 1.29 -19.88
C GLY A 49 -8.67 1.89 -20.72
N TYR A 50 -7.43 1.43 -20.53
CA TYR A 50 -6.29 1.96 -21.29
C TYR A 50 -6.37 1.61 -22.78
N TRP A 51 -6.88 0.42 -23.09
CA TRP A 51 -7.05 -0.09 -24.43
C TRP A 51 -8.26 0.52 -25.15
N LEU A 52 -9.38 0.70 -24.44
CA LEU A 52 -10.61 1.28 -25.01
C LEU A 52 -10.52 2.79 -25.25
N ILE A 53 -9.79 3.54 -24.42
CA ILE A 53 -9.72 5.00 -24.56
C ILE A 53 -8.71 5.36 -25.66
N PRO A 54 -9.16 5.95 -26.79
CA PRO A 54 -8.27 6.36 -27.87
C PRO A 54 -7.22 7.34 -27.34
N SER A 55 -5.96 7.10 -27.65
CA SER A 55 -4.90 8.05 -27.30
C SER A 55 -4.89 9.19 -28.30
N GLY A 56 -5.26 10.40 -27.85
CA GLY A 56 -4.86 11.62 -28.56
C GLY A 56 -3.32 11.65 -28.64
N TYR A 57 -2.78 11.61 -29.85
CA TYR A 57 -1.35 11.55 -30.13
C TYR A 57 -0.69 12.90 -29.83
N MET A 58 -0.48 13.24 -28.55
CA MET A 58 0.62 14.16 -28.21
C MET A 58 1.85 13.30 -28.00
N VAL A 59 2.55 13.08 -29.10
CA VAL A 59 3.82 12.34 -29.13
C VAL A 59 4.90 13.40 -28.97
N LEU A 60 5.79 13.20 -28.01
CA LEU A 60 7.09 13.88 -27.97
C LEU A 60 7.99 13.27 -29.07
N ALA A 61 7.48 13.23 -30.30
CA ALA A 61 8.28 12.87 -31.45
C ALA A 61 9.16 14.09 -31.72
N PRO A 62 10.48 13.93 -31.90
CA PRO A 62 11.29 15.05 -32.33
C PRO A 62 10.75 15.49 -33.70
N LEU A 63 10.12 16.68 -33.74
CA LEU A 63 9.71 17.40 -34.95
C LEU A 63 10.94 17.95 -35.71
N GLY A 64 12.05 17.21 -35.69
CA GLY A 64 13.30 17.58 -36.33
C GLY A 64 13.46 16.84 -37.66
N PRO A 65 14.16 17.42 -38.65
CA PRO A 65 14.51 16.70 -39.88
C PRO A 65 15.25 15.42 -39.49
N THR A 66 14.77 14.27 -39.96
CA THR A 66 15.40 12.97 -39.74
C THR A 66 16.79 12.98 -40.40
N PRO A 67 17.89 12.93 -39.65
CA PRO A 67 19.18 12.58 -40.23
C PRO A 67 19.08 11.15 -40.78
N ALA A 68 19.78 10.85 -41.86
CA ALA A 68 19.81 9.51 -42.48
C ALA A 68 20.38 8.41 -41.53
N ASP A 69 20.88 8.84 -40.38
CA ASP A 69 21.68 8.11 -39.40
C ASP A 69 20.90 7.88 -38.08
N GLN A 70 19.56 7.90 -38.12
CA GLN A 70 18.74 7.53 -36.97
C GLN A 70 18.85 6.03 -36.63
N TRP A 71 19.60 5.74 -35.56
CA TRP A 71 19.66 4.47 -34.84
C TRP A 71 18.31 3.91 -34.35
N LEU A 72 17.24 4.72 -34.31
CA LEU A 72 15.93 4.37 -33.76
C LEU A 72 14.82 4.71 -34.76
N SER A 73 14.10 3.70 -35.23
CA SER A 73 12.95 3.92 -36.11
C SER A 73 11.83 4.64 -35.37
N ILE A 74 11.13 5.52 -36.08
CA ILE A 74 9.97 6.28 -35.57
C ILE A 74 8.93 5.34 -34.93
N GLY A 75 8.68 4.18 -35.54
CA GLY A 75 7.77 3.16 -34.99
C GLY A 75 8.19 2.61 -33.64
N THR A 76 9.50 2.48 -33.37
CA THR A 76 10.02 2.07 -32.06
C THR A 76 9.81 3.16 -31.01
N VAL A 77 10.01 4.44 -31.37
CA VAL A 77 9.73 5.57 -30.47
C VAL A 77 8.25 5.60 -30.07
N TYR A 78 7.34 5.42 -31.02
CA TYR A 78 5.91 5.33 -30.74
C TYR A 78 5.55 4.20 -29.75
N LYS A 79 6.10 3.00 -29.98
CA LYS A 79 5.88 1.86 -29.08
C LYS A 79 6.44 2.14 -27.68
N LEU A 80 7.63 2.72 -27.59
CA LEU A 80 8.27 3.03 -26.31
C LEU A 80 7.49 4.09 -25.54
N THR A 81 7.04 5.17 -26.20
CA THR A 81 6.19 6.19 -25.57
C THR A 81 4.85 5.60 -25.12
N TRP A 82 4.27 4.69 -25.90
CA TRP A 82 3.02 4.02 -25.54
C TRP A 82 3.17 3.17 -24.29
N TRP A 83 4.22 2.35 -24.22
CA TRP A 83 4.54 1.52 -23.05
C TRP A 83 4.93 2.35 -21.84
N GLY A 84 5.76 3.38 -22.02
CA GLY A 84 6.15 4.29 -20.95
C GLY A 84 4.94 4.99 -20.34
N ASN A 85 4.00 5.45 -21.17
CA ASN A 85 2.76 6.07 -20.69
C ASN A 85 1.86 5.07 -19.96
N PHE A 86 1.72 3.85 -20.48
CA PHE A 86 0.99 2.77 -19.80
C PHE A 86 1.57 2.44 -18.42
N LEU A 87 2.89 2.21 -18.36
CA LEU A 87 3.57 1.90 -17.10
C LEU A 87 3.53 3.07 -16.12
N ALA A 88 3.58 4.31 -16.60
CA ALA A 88 3.45 5.49 -15.74
C ALA A 88 2.08 5.56 -15.06
N GLY A 89 0.99 5.27 -15.78
CA GLY A 89 -0.35 5.27 -15.19
C GLY A 89 -0.57 4.12 -14.21
N LEU A 90 -0.10 2.91 -14.55
CA LEU A 90 -0.15 1.75 -13.66
C LEU A 90 0.73 1.98 -12.41
N GLY A 91 1.91 2.56 -12.61
CA GLY A 91 2.84 2.94 -11.55
C GLY A 91 2.23 3.98 -10.61
N LEU A 92 1.53 4.98 -11.14
CA LEU A 92 0.79 5.96 -10.32
C LEU A 92 -0.28 5.26 -9.47
N TYR A 93 -1.07 4.36 -10.05
CA TYR A 93 -2.07 3.60 -9.30
C TYR A 93 -1.43 2.79 -8.16
N ALA A 94 -0.37 2.05 -8.46
CA ALA A 94 0.37 1.28 -7.45
C ALA A 94 0.97 2.18 -6.36
N PHE A 95 1.54 3.33 -6.74
CA PHE A 95 2.14 4.27 -5.79
C PHE A 95 1.09 4.88 -4.84
N LEU A 96 -0.06 5.29 -5.37
CA LEU A 96 -1.18 5.77 -4.55
C LEU A 96 -1.68 4.68 -3.60
N PHE A 97 -1.77 3.43 -4.06
CA PHE A 97 -2.13 2.30 -3.21
C PHE A 97 -1.11 2.06 -2.09
N LEU A 98 0.20 2.09 -2.38
CA LEU A 98 1.23 1.94 -1.36
C LEU A 98 1.18 3.07 -0.31
N GLY A 99 0.99 4.31 -0.75
CA GLY A 99 0.78 5.45 0.14
C GLY A 99 -0.49 5.29 0.99
N TYR A 100 -1.56 4.77 0.41
CA TYR A 100 -2.79 4.44 1.12
C TYR A 100 -2.58 3.34 2.17
N CYS A 101 -1.86 2.27 1.84
CA CYS A 101 -1.53 1.20 2.79
C CYS A 101 -0.74 1.74 3.98
N GLN A 102 0.22 2.64 3.75
CA GLN A 102 0.95 3.30 4.83
C GLN A 102 0.01 4.08 5.75
N PHE A 103 -0.90 4.88 5.18
CA PHE A 103 -1.91 5.61 5.95
C PHE A 103 -2.84 4.67 6.73
N TYR A 104 -3.36 3.63 6.07
CA TYR A 104 -4.23 2.63 6.68
C TYR A 104 -3.55 1.94 7.87
N PHE A 105 -2.29 1.53 7.72
CA PHE A 105 -1.54 0.90 8.80
C PHE A 105 -1.23 1.86 9.96
N ILE A 106 -0.96 3.13 9.68
CA ILE A 106 -0.80 4.14 10.73
C ILE A 106 -2.09 4.24 11.55
N VAL A 107 -3.25 4.33 10.90
CA VAL A 107 -4.54 4.44 11.59
C VAL A 107 -4.87 3.16 12.38
N ASP A 108 -4.64 1.98 11.81
CA ASP A 108 -4.99 0.70 12.44
C ASP A 108 -4.04 0.30 13.59
N ARG A 109 -2.73 0.52 13.40
CA ARG A 109 -1.68 -0.08 14.26
C ARG A 109 -0.88 0.91 15.09
N SER A 110 -0.97 2.22 14.83
CA SER A 110 -0.21 3.21 15.62
C SER A 110 -0.82 3.38 17.01
N ILE A 111 -0.04 3.03 18.04
CA ILE A 111 -0.40 3.26 19.44
C ILE A 111 -0.60 4.76 19.68
N SER A 112 0.26 5.61 19.12
CA SER A 112 0.18 7.06 19.27
C SER A 112 -1.13 7.63 18.73
N VAL A 113 -1.56 7.19 17.54
CA VAL A 113 -2.86 7.62 16.97
C VAL A 113 -4.01 7.20 17.87
N ARG A 114 -3.94 5.99 18.41
CA ARG A 114 -4.96 5.46 19.31
C ARG A 114 -5.07 6.23 20.62
N ILE A 115 -3.93 6.58 21.23
CA ILE A 115 -3.88 7.42 22.43
C ILE A 115 -4.47 8.80 22.13
N MET A 116 -4.12 9.41 20.99
CA MET A 116 -4.70 10.70 20.60
C MET A 116 -6.22 10.64 20.42
N ILE A 117 -6.75 9.58 19.79
CA ILE A 117 -8.19 9.36 19.66
C ILE A 117 -8.84 9.20 21.04
N GLU A 118 -8.22 8.46 21.96
CA GLU A 118 -8.75 8.26 23.31
C GLU A 118 -8.82 9.58 24.09
N ILE A 119 -7.75 10.37 24.06
CA ILE A 119 -7.72 11.71 24.66
C ILE A 119 -8.84 12.58 24.07
N GLU A 120 -9.00 12.56 22.75
CA GLU A 120 -10.03 13.32 22.05
C GLU A 120 -11.46 12.85 22.41
N ASN A 121 -11.66 11.58 22.78
CA ASN A 121 -12.98 11.08 23.18
C ASN A 121 -13.35 11.43 24.64
N THR A 122 -12.40 11.89 25.46
CA THR A 122 -12.71 12.34 26.82
C THR A 122 -13.43 13.69 26.85
N ALA A 123 -14.38 13.87 27.78
CA ALA A 123 -15.10 15.14 27.93
C ALA A 123 -14.17 16.34 28.21
N SER A 124 -13.06 16.09 28.92
CA SER A 124 -12.03 17.08 29.25
C SER A 124 -11.00 17.30 28.15
N LYS A 125 -10.98 16.47 27.09
CA LYS A 125 -9.94 16.42 26.04
C LYS A 125 -8.52 16.25 26.62
N LYS A 126 -8.41 15.63 27.80
CA LYS A 126 -7.17 15.51 28.58
C LYS A 126 -7.21 14.22 29.37
N MET A 127 -6.09 13.49 29.37
CA MET A 127 -5.86 12.31 30.20
C MET A 127 -4.50 12.46 30.89
N ASN A 128 -4.41 12.01 32.14
CA ASN A 128 -3.12 11.89 32.80
C ASN A 128 -2.45 10.55 32.40
N PHE A 129 -1.19 10.38 32.78
CA PHE A 129 -0.42 9.20 32.41
C PHE A 129 -1.02 7.88 32.94
N GLU A 130 -1.53 7.90 34.18
CA GLU A 130 -2.14 6.71 34.78
C GLU A 130 -3.46 6.34 34.10
N ASP A 131 -4.25 7.32 33.66
CA ASP A 131 -5.47 7.09 32.88
C ASP A 131 -5.13 6.41 31.53
N ILE A 132 -4.07 6.89 30.85
CA ILE A 132 -3.61 6.31 29.58
C ILE A 132 -3.10 4.89 29.81
N ARG A 133 -2.30 4.69 30.86
CA ARG A 133 -1.74 3.38 31.22
C ARG A 133 -2.83 2.38 31.61
N GLY A 134 -3.87 2.82 32.31
CA GLY A 134 -5.01 2.01 32.70
C GLY A 134 -5.89 1.62 31.50
N ALA A 135 -6.12 2.55 30.57
CA ALA A 135 -6.86 2.28 29.33
C ALA A 135 -6.08 1.40 28.34
N TYR A 136 -4.74 1.43 28.39
CA TYR A 136 -3.85 0.67 27.52
C TYR A 136 -2.99 -0.33 28.31
N SER A 137 -3.54 -1.52 28.57
CA SER A 137 -2.71 -2.60 29.08
C SER A 137 -1.71 -3.03 27.99
N PHE A 138 -0.41 -2.88 28.29
CA PHE A 138 0.67 -3.33 27.41
C PHE A 138 0.46 -4.79 26.98
N GLU A 139 0.03 -5.64 27.91
CA GLU A 139 -0.26 -7.05 27.62
C GLU A 139 -1.32 -7.24 26.53
N GLY A 140 -2.41 -6.45 26.57
CA GLY A 140 -3.47 -6.52 25.54
C GLY A 140 -2.96 -6.13 24.16
N ILE A 141 -2.10 -5.11 24.06
CA ILE A 141 -1.49 -4.69 22.80
C ILE A 141 -0.56 -5.78 22.26
N PHE A 142 0.28 -6.36 23.11
CA PHE A 142 1.22 -7.41 22.71
C PHE A 142 0.48 -8.68 22.27
N ARG A 143 -0.51 -9.14 23.03
CA ARG A 143 -1.35 -10.29 22.65
C ARG A 143 -2.04 -10.06 21.32
N ARG A 144 -2.65 -8.89 21.12
CA ARG A 144 -3.31 -8.56 19.84
C ARG A 144 -2.30 -8.55 18.69
N ARG A 145 -1.13 -7.96 18.87
CA ARG A 145 -0.08 -7.90 17.83
C ARG A 145 0.46 -9.30 17.49
N LEU A 146 0.71 -10.14 18.49
CA LEU A 146 1.11 -11.53 18.30
C LEU A 146 0.02 -12.33 17.58
N GLY A 147 -1.25 -12.15 17.96
CA GLY A 147 -2.40 -12.73 17.26
C GLY A 147 -2.41 -12.39 15.76
N HIS A 148 -2.25 -11.10 15.41
CA HIS A 148 -2.13 -10.68 14.00
C HIS A 148 -0.96 -11.32 13.26
N MET A 149 0.16 -11.56 13.94
CA MET A 149 1.33 -12.23 13.34
C MET A 149 1.11 -13.73 13.15
N VAL A 150 0.37 -14.38 14.05
CA VAL A 150 -0.05 -15.79 13.91
C VAL A 150 -1.06 -15.93 12.78
N GLU A 151 -2.11 -15.10 12.76
CA GLU A 151 -3.12 -15.06 11.69
C GLU A 151 -2.49 -14.77 10.32
N GLY A 152 -1.50 -13.86 10.27
CA GLY A 152 -0.75 -13.55 9.05
C GLY A 152 0.23 -14.63 8.59
N GLY A 153 0.34 -15.74 9.34
CA GLY A 153 1.21 -16.87 9.04
C GLY A 153 2.70 -16.60 9.27
N TYR A 154 3.04 -15.56 10.04
CA TYR A 154 4.42 -15.19 10.36
C TYR A 154 4.96 -15.90 11.59
N LEU A 155 4.09 -16.12 12.58
CA LEU A 155 4.41 -16.84 13.80
C LEU A 155 3.57 -18.12 13.92
N LYS A 156 4.09 -19.07 14.68
CA LYS A 156 3.33 -20.19 15.26
C LYS A 156 3.28 -20.01 16.76
N ASP A 157 2.12 -20.27 17.34
CA ASP A 157 1.93 -20.42 18.78
C ASP A 157 1.96 -21.92 19.12
N GLU A 158 2.94 -22.32 19.92
CA GLU A 158 3.11 -23.68 20.43
C GLU A 158 3.06 -23.63 21.96
N GLY A 159 1.84 -23.60 22.50
CA GLY A 159 1.62 -23.66 23.95
C GLY A 159 2.10 -22.42 24.71
N GLY A 160 1.99 -21.23 24.11
CA GLY A 160 2.45 -19.96 24.70
C GLY A 160 3.87 -19.56 24.30
N PHE A 161 4.57 -20.40 23.52
CA PHE A 161 5.84 -20.05 22.88
C PHE A 161 5.61 -19.66 21.42
N TYR A 162 6.20 -18.54 21.02
CA TYR A 162 6.08 -18.05 19.65
C TYR A 162 7.36 -18.34 18.85
N SER A 163 7.21 -18.99 17.70
CA SER A 163 8.31 -19.29 16.78
C SER A 163 8.03 -18.75 15.37
N ASN A 164 9.08 -18.35 14.65
CA ASN A 164 8.94 -17.87 13.26
C ASN A 164 8.58 -19.03 12.32
N THR A 165 7.61 -18.80 11.43
CA THR A 165 7.41 -19.67 10.27
C THR A 165 8.51 -19.45 9.23
N LYS A 166 8.52 -20.24 8.14
CA LYS A 166 9.41 -19.98 6.99
C LYS A 166 9.21 -18.56 6.42
N LYS A 167 7.96 -18.11 6.33
CA LYS A 167 7.57 -16.76 5.88
C LYS A 167 8.09 -15.70 6.85
N GLY A 168 7.82 -15.86 8.15
CA GLY A 168 8.31 -14.94 9.19
C GLY A 168 9.83 -14.87 9.25
N ARG A 169 10.53 -15.99 9.06
CA ARG A 169 11.99 -16.03 9.03
C ARG A 169 12.56 -15.26 7.85
N ALA A 170 12.00 -15.41 6.66
CA ALA A 170 12.46 -14.68 5.47
C ALA A 170 12.31 -13.16 5.66
N GLU A 171 11.14 -12.70 6.13
CA GLU A 171 10.92 -11.28 6.42
C GLU A 171 11.84 -10.78 7.54
N ALA A 172 11.98 -11.53 8.64
CA ALA A 172 12.85 -11.14 9.74
C ALA A 172 14.31 -10.98 9.30
N LEU A 173 14.80 -11.85 8.41
CA LEU A 173 16.16 -11.74 7.86
C LEU A 173 16.33 -10.51 6.97
N LEU A 174 15.35 -10.23 6.10
CA LEU A 174 15.36 -9.04 5.25
C LEU A 174 15.36 -7.76 6.10
N PHE A 175 14.46 -7.65 7.07
CA PHE A 175 14.37 -6.46 7.91
C PHE A 175 15.55 -6.32 8.86
N ARG A 176 16.14 -7.42 9.32
CA ARG A 176 17.41 -7.38 10.05
C ARG A 176 18.51 -6.78 9.19
N PHE A 177 18.67 -7.27 7.95
CA PHE A 177 19.66 -6.71 7.02
C PHE A 177 19.42 -5.22 6.77
N LEU A 178 18.17 -4.80 6.54
CA LEU A 178 17.84 -3.38 6.34
C LEU A 178 18.13 -2.54 7.58
N LYS A 179 17.82 -3.03 8.78
CA LYS A 179 18.14 -2.33 10.04
C LYS A 179 19.64 -2.14 10.21
N ASP A 180 20.42 -3.20 9.95
CA ASP A 180 21.87 -3.17 10.06
C ASP A 180 22.47 -2.22 9.00
N PHE A 181 21.98 -2.28 7.77
CA PHE A 181 22.40 -1.41 6.66
C PHE A 181 22.09 0.07 6.92
N LEU A 182 20.89 0.36 7.43
CA LEU A 182 20.42 1.72 7.73
C LEU A 182 20.85 2.22 9.12
N ARG A 183 21.53 1.40 9.93
CA ARG A 183 21.94 1.69 11.31
C ARG A 183 20.77 2.11 12.21
N LEU A 184 19.62 1.47 12.05
CA LEU A 184 18.44 1.73 12.87
C LEU A 184 18.60 1.11 14.26
N GLY A 185 18.22 1.86 15.31
CA GLY A 185 18.38 1.44 16.70
C GLY A 185 17.61 0.17 17.09
N LYS A 186 17.83 -0.29 18.32
CA LYS A 186 17.21 -1.52 18.85
C LYS A 186 15.67 -1.44 18.95
N GLY A 187 15.10 -0.24 19.04
CA GLY A 187 13.65 -0.01 19.03
C GLY A 187 13.13 0.22 17.61
N GLY A 188 12.23 -0.66 17.16
CA GLY A 188 11.30 -0.41 16.05
C GLY A 188 9.89 -0.57 16.58
#